data_AF-A0A971T2U1-F1
#
_entry.id   AF-A0A971T2U1-F1
#
_cell.length_a   1.000
_cell.length_b   1.000
_cell.length_c   1.000
_cell.angle_alpha   90.00
_cell.angle_beta   90.00
_cell.angle_gamma   90.00
#
_symmetry.space_group_name_H-M   'P 1'
#
loop_
_entity.id
_entity.type
_entity.pdbx_description
1 polymer ?
#
loop_
_entity_poly.entity_id
_entity_poly.type
_entity_poly.pdbx_seq_one_letter_code
_entity_poly.pdbx_strand_id
1 'polypeptide(L)'
;MGEEELISKRDLLRAAQISYGTLYRWKRMNLIPESWFIHRATKTGQATFFPKERTLARVGKIQELKSELSADQLKEIFSANVKSFQIPMNDFVKLNMVNKLAVTAFASVFPQKERLDFDDVFSMYVVDHLMRLSGIYLEDAKQVLRMLLKYLSSKDSKEYQLILLRKMGVPLMMLVSGEDEILLEENTEVIACANLAEFEDALKDQLIS
;
A
#
# COMPACT_ATOMS: atom_id res chain seq x y z
N MET A 1 -8.29 -2.02 -22.67
CA MET A 1 -7.38 -2.70 -21.73
C MET A 1 -6.17 -3.14 -22.55
N GLY A 2 -5.04 -2.45 -22.40
CA GLY A 2 -3.83 -2.77 -23.17
C GLY A 2 -3.24 -4.10 -22.67
N GLU A 3 -2.75 -4.93 -23.59
CA GLU A 3 -1.98 -6.12 -23.23
C GLU A 3 -0.76 -5.68 -22.40
N GLU A 4 -0.66 -6.15 -21.16
CA GLU A 4 0.47 -5.88 -20.28
C GLU A 4 1.75 -6.45 -20.92
N GLU A 5 2.79 -5.61 -21.08
CA GLU A 5 4.04 -6.03 -21.73
C GLU A 5 4.70 -7.14 -20.91
N LEU A 6 5.09 -8.24 -21.56
CA LEU A 6 5.71 -9.38 -20.89
C LEU A 6 7.21 -9.45 -21.12
N ILE A 7 7.95 -9.82 -20.07
CA ILE A 7 9.39 -10.11 -20.13
C ILE A 7 9.64 -11.60 -19.89
N SER A 8 10.55 -12.20 -20.64
CA SER A 8 10.95 -13.59 -20.40
C SER A 8 11.76 -13.69 -19.11
N LYS A 9 11.71 -14.83 -18.42
CA LYS A 9 12.56 -15.12 -17.25
C LYS A 9 14.03 -14.80 -17.50
N ARG A 10 14.55 -15.20 -18.67
CA ARG A 10 15.96 -14.98 -19.03
C ARG A 10 16.30 -13.50 -19.08
N ASP A 11 15.42 -12.71 -19.71
CA ASP A 11 15.64 -11.28 -19.89
C ASP A 11 15.41 -10.52 -18.58
N LEU A 12 14.47 -10.95 -17.73
CA LEU A 12 14.27 -10.44 -16.37
C LEU A 12 15.54 -10.61 -15.52
N LEU A 13 16.11 -11.82 -15.47
CA LEU A 13 17.34 -12.08 -14.69
C LEU A 13 18.50 -11.19 -15.15
N ARG A 14 18.60 -10.95 -16.46
CA ARG A 14 19.62 -10.08 -17.05
C ARG A 14 19.37 -8.60 -16.70
N ALA A 15 18.15 -8.11 -16.89
CA ALA A 15 17.79 -6.71 -16.67
C ALA A 15 17.94 -6.32 -15.20
N ALA A 16 17.51 -7.18 -14.28
CA ALA A 16 17.60 -6.95 -12.84
C ALA A 16 18.94 -7.37 -12.21
N GLN A 17 19.86 -7.95 -13.00
CA GLN A 17 21.14 -8.47 -12.51
C GLN A 17 21.01 -9.43 -11.31
N ILE A 18 20.02 -10.33 -11.35
CA ILE A 18 19.80 -11.34 -10.31
C ILE A 18 20.03 -12.76 -10.83
N SER A 19 20.43 -13.66 -9.93
CA SER A 19 20.53 -15.08 -10.26
C SER A 19 19.17 -15.77 -10.30
N TYR A 20 19.05 -16.89 -11.01
CA TYR A 20 17.85 -17.73 -10.94
C TYR A 20 17.56 -18.20 -9.51
N GLY A 21 18.60 -18.54 -8.74
CA GLY A 21 18.46 -18.93 -7.34
C GLY A 21 17.85 -17.83 -6.48
N THR A 22 18.22 -16.56 -6.74
CA THR A 22 17.64 -15.38 -6.08
C THR A 22 16.15 -15.28 -6.39
N LEU A 23 15.78 -15.31 -7.68
CA LEU A 23 14.38 -15.24 -8.12
C LEU A 23 13.55 -16.38 -7.53
N TYR A 24 14.10 -17.60 -7.48
CA TYR A 24 13.45 -18.76 -6.89
C TYR A 24 13.26 -18.64 -5.37
N ARG A 25 14.27 -18.13 -4.65
CA ARG A 25 14.14 -17.85 -3.20
C ARG A 25 13.05 -16.83 -2.94
N TRP A 26 13.01 -15.75 -3.72
CA TRP A 26 11.97 -14.72 -3.61
C TRP A 26 10.57 -15.25 -3.93
N LYS A 27 10.43 -16.12 -4.94
CA LYS A 27 9.18 -16.86 -5.18
C LYS A 27 8.73 -17.63 -3.94
N ARG A 28 9.62 -18.45 -3.36
CA ARG A 28 9.30 -19.28 -2.18
C ARG A 28 9.01 -18.47 -0.92
N MET A 29 9.54 -17.26 -0.84
CA MET A 29 9.27 -16.31 0.22
C MET A 29 8.01 -15.47 -0.03
N ASN A 30 7.26 -15.72 -1.10
CA ASN A 30 6.10 -14.92 -1.53
C ASN A 30 6.42 -13.44 -1.78
N LEU A 31 7.69 -13.08 -2.06
CA LEU A 31 8.02 -11.68 -2.40
C LEU A 31 7.58 -11.31 -3.81
N ILE A 32 7.47 -12.30 -4.69
CA ILE A 32 6.95 -12.14 -6.06
C ILE A 32 5.72 -13.05 -6.16
N PRO A 33 4.54 -12.52 -6.50
CA PRO A 33 3.31 -13.30 -6.60
C PRO A 33 3.46 -14.48 -7.56
N GLU A 34 2.92 -15.65 -7.19
CA GLU A 34 2.97 -16.82 -8.07
C GLU A 34 2.18 -16.61 -9.37
N SER A 35 1.11 -15.80 -9.33
CA SER A 35 0.32 -15.41 -10.50
C SER A 35 1.15 -14.69 -11.57
N TRP A 36 2.30 -14.10 -11.22
CA TRP A 36 3.18 -13.43 -12.18
C TRP A 36 4.06 -14.41 -12.98
N PHE A 37 4.14 -15.69 -12.57
CA PHE A 37 4.91 -16.72 -13.27
C PHE A 37 4.06 -17.33 -14.39
N ILE A 38 3.96 -16.63 -15.51
CA ILE A 38 3.12 -17.04 -16.64
C ILE A 38 3.87 -18.06 -17.50
N HIS A 39 3.44 -19.31 -17.47
CA HIS A 39 4.03 -20.36 -18.29
C HIS A 39 3.39 -20.41 -19.67
N ARG A 40 4.18 -20.20 -20.74
CA ARG A 40 3.73 -20.29 -22.14
C ARG A 40 4.52 -21.34 -22.91
N ALA A 41 3.84 -22.02 -23.84
CA ALA A 41 4.51 -22.87 -24.82
C ALA A 41 5.25 -21.99 -25.85
N THR A 42 6.45 -22.40 -26.23
CA THR A 42 7.34 -21.73 -27.18
C THR A 42 7.88 -22.76 -28.18
N LYS A 43 8.45 -22.29 -29.29
CA LYS A 43 9.00 -23.17 -30.34
C LYS A 43 10.09 -24.13 -29.84
N THR A 44 10.76 -23.79 -28.74
CA THR A 44 11.84 -24.58 -28.12
C THR A 44 11.47 -25.18 -26.77
N GLY A 45 10.17 -25.30 -26.44
CA GLY A 45 9.69 -25.88 -25.17
C GLY A 45 8.80 -24.93 -24.39
N GLN A 46 8.82 -24.99 -23.05
CA GLN A 46 8.05 -24.08 -22.18
C GLN A 46 8.94 -22.93 -21.68
N ALA A 47 8.43 -21.70 -21.73
CA ALA A 47 9.09 -20.54 -21.15
C ALA A 47 8.19 -19.85 -20.12
N THR A 48 8.81 -19.28 -19.09
CA THR A 48 8.12 -18.45 -18.10
C THR A 48 8.29 -16.98 -18.46
N PHE A 49 7.17 -16.26 -18.47
CA PHE A 49 7.06 -14.84 -18.70
C PHE A 49 6.51 -14.15 -17.45
N PHE A 50 6.77 -12.86 -17.35
CA PHE A 50 6.39 -12.01 -16.23
C PHE A 50 5.82 -10.68 -16.75
N PRO A 51 4.85 -10.06 -16.05
CA PRO A 51 4.49 -8.65 -16.26
C PRO A 51 5.73 -7.77 -16.12
N LYS A 52 6.20 -7.19 -17.22
CA LYS A 52 7.55 -6.60 -17.30
C LYS A 52 7.76 -5.46 -16.32
N GLU A 53 6.91 -4.44 -16.39
CA GLU A 53 7.06 -3.24 -15.58
C GLU A 53 6.92 -3.55 -14.09
N ARG A 54 5.84 -4.24 -13.70
CA ARG A 54 5.57 -4.60 -12.30
C ARG A 54 6.65 -5.51 -11.71
N THR A 55 7.13 -6.49 -12.48
CA THR A 55 8.16 -7.42 -11.97
C THR A 55 9.52 -6.75 -11.85
N LEU A 56 9.89 -5.85 -12.76
CA LEU A 56 11.16 -5.12 -12.69
C LEU A 56 11.16 -4.11 -11.54
N ALA A 57 10.07 -3.35 -11.37
CA ALA A 57 9.90 -2.46 -10.23
C ALA A 57 10.06 -3.24 -8.91
N ARG A 58 9.37 -4.38 -8.82
CA ARG A 58 9.37 -5.23 -7.63
C ARG A 58 10.75 -5.75 -7.28
N VAL A 59 11.43 -6.31 -8.27
CA VAL A 59 12.77 -6.83 -8.07
C VAL A 59 13.73 -5.70 -7.67
N GLY A 60 13.64 -4.53 -8.30
CA GLY A 60 14.42 -3.35 -7.93
C GLY A 60 14.18 -2.96 -6.47
N LYS A 61 12.92 -2.93 -6.03
CA LYS A 61 12.56 -2.60 -4.65
C LYS A 61 13.08 -3.63 -3.65
N ILE A 62 12.99 -4.93 -3.97
CA ILE A 62 13.57 -5.98 -3.12
C ILE A 62 15.10 -5.80 -3.00
N GLN A 63 15.79 -5.44 -4.09
CA GLN A 63 17.24 -5.22 -4.06
C GLN A 63 17.64 -4.00 -3.22
N GLU A 64 16.93 -2.88 -3.36
CA GLU A 64 17.12 -1.66 -2.55
C GLU A 64 16.94 -1.96 -1.06
N LEU A 65 15.90 -2.72 -0.70
CA LEU A 65 15.57 -2.97 0.69
C LEU A 65 16.44 -4.06 1.33
N LYS A 66 16.94 -5.03 0.56
CA LYS A 66 17.78 -6.11 1.09
C LYS A 66 19.14 -5.62 1.63
N SER A 67 19.62 -4.44 1.21
CA SER A 67 20.81 -3.85 1.84
C SER A 67 20.55 -3.38 3.27
N GLU A 68 19.29 -3.14 3.64
CA GLU A 68 18.92 -2.56 4.94
C GLU A 68 18.06 -3.48 5.82
N LEU A 69 17.39 -4.47 5.22
CA LEU A 69 16.41 -5.35 5.86
C LEU A 69 16.75 -6.83 5.69
N SER A 70 16.40 -7.63 6.70
CA SER A 70 16.53 -9.09 6.66
C SER A 70 15.52 -9.74 5.72
N ALA A 71 15.81 -10.97 5.32
CA ALA A 71 14.95 -11.78 4.46
C ALA A 71 13.53 -11.95 5.04
N ASP A 72 13.41 -12.11 6.36
CA ASP A 72 12.11 -12.27 7.02
C ASP A 72 11.32 -10.95 7.06
N GLN A 73 11.98 -9.81 7.24
CA GLN A 73 11.33 -8.49 7.16
C GLN A 73 10.79 -8.20 5.75
N LEU A 74 11.55 -8.58 4.70
CA LEU A 74 11.08 -8.46 3.32
C LEU A 74 9.83 -9.32 3.07
N LYS A 75 9.78 -10.51 3.68
CA LYS A 75 8.62 -11.42 3.57
C LYS A 75 7.36 -10.82 4.17
N GLU A 76 7.46 -10.12 5.29
CA GLU A 76 6.33 -9.41 5.88
C GLU A 76 5.80 -8.32 4.95
N ILE A 77 6.68 -7.45 4.44
CA ILE A 77 6.33 -6.32 3.55
C ILE A 77 5.61 -6.78 2.29
N PHE A 78 6.07 -7.90 1.75
CA PHE A 78 5.71 -8.37 0.41
C PHE A 78 4.75 -9.55 0.40
N SER A 79 4.36 -10.06 1.57
CA SER A 79 3.37 -11.13 1.67
C SER A 79 2.03 -10.62 1.15
N ALA A 80 1.52 -11.28 0.12
CA ALA A 80 0.19 -11.00 -0.46
C ALA A 80 -0.99 -11.29 0.50
N ASN A 81 -0.72 -11.58 1.78
CA ASN A 81 -1.72 -11.96 2.75
C ASN A 81 -1.80 -10.90 3.86
N VAL A 82 -2.67 -9.91 3.64
CA VAL A 82 -2.95 -8.76 4.51
C VAL A 82 -3.10 -9.14 6.00
N LYS A 83 -3.60 -10.34 6.29
CA LYS A 83 -3.85 -10.81 7.67
C LYS A 83 -2.60 -11.14 8.49
N SER A 84 -1.46 -11.44 7.86
CA SER A 84 -0.21 -11.76 8.60
C SER A 84 0.80 -10.62 8.59
N PHE A 85 0.58 -9.56 7.81
CA PHE A 85 1.52 -8.46 7.63
C PHE A 85 1.88 -7.80 8.97
N GLN A 86 3.17 -7.83 9.32
CA GLN A 86 3.72 -7.04 10.40
C GLN A 86 5.11 -6.47 10.09
N ILE A 87 5.26 -5.15 10.17
CA ILE A 87 6.54 -4.48 9.93
C ILE A 87 6.95 -3.60 11.13
N PRO A 88 8.21 -3.63 11.59
CA PRO A 88 8.69 -2.66 12.57
C PRO A 88 8.57 -1.22 12.02
N MET A 89 8.15 -0.28 12.87
CA MET A 89 7.97 1.13 12.51
C MET A 89 9.21 1.73 11.84
N ASN A 90 10.41 1.43 12.35
CA ASN A 90 11.66 1.91 11.78
C ASN A 90 11.93 1.39 10.37
N ASP A 91 11.50 0.16 10.06
CA ASP A 91 11.67 -0.42 8.72
C ASP A 91 10.66 0.20 7.75
N PHE A 92 9.43 0.43 8.21
CA PHE A 92 8.41 1.11 7.41
C PHE A 92 8.83 2.53 6.99
N VAL A 93 9.40 3.30 7.92
CA VAL A 93 9.89 4.66 7.62
C VAL A 93 10.96 4.63 6.52
N LYS A 94 11.83 3.62 6.50
CA LYS A 94 12.86 3.46 5.46
C LYS A 94 12.29 3.14 4.08
N LEU A 95 11.10 2.55 4.00
CA LEU A 95 10.45 2.28 2.72
C LEU A 95 10.11 3.57 1.96
N ASN A 96 10.06 4.72 2.66
CA ASN A 96 9.67 6.03 2.13
C ASN A 96 8.32 5.99 1.40
N MET A 97 7.39 5.18 1.89
CA MET A 97 6.05 5.04 1.30
C MET A 97 5.13 6.22 1.64
N VAL A 98 5.39 6.88 2.77
CA VAL A 98 4.64 8.03 3.25
C VAL A 98 5.61 9.11 3.74
N ASN A 99 5.18 10.36 3.73
CA ASN A 99 5.99 11.46 4.22
C ASN A 99 6.14 11.43 5.75
N LYS A 100 7.20 12.10 6.24
CA LYS A 100 7.50 12.22 7.67
C LYS A 100 6.35 12.79 8.50
N LEU A 101 5.52 13.65 7.92
CA LEU A 101 4.36 14.23 8.60
C LEU A 101 3.29 13.18 8.92
N ALA A 102 3.02 12.24 8.00
CA ALA A 102 2.08 11.13 8.24
C ALA A 102 2.61 10.19 9.34
N VAL A 103 3.90 9.88 9.30
CA VAL A 103 4.59 9.09 10.36
C VAL A 103 4.49 9.81 11.71
N THR A 104 4.68 11.13 11.73
CA THR A 104 4.61 11.94 12.95
C THR A 104 3.18 12.01 13.50
N ALA A 105 2.18 12.14 12.62
CA ALA A 105 0.77 12.07 13.01
C ALA A 105 0.46 10.71 13.67
N PHE A 106 0.91 9.62 13.06
CA PHE A 106 0.72 8.27 13.58
C PHE A 106 1.39 8.04 14.93
N ALA A 107 2.68 8.35 15.05
CA ALA A 107 3.42 8.22 16.30
C ALA A 107 2.83 9.09 17.42
N SER A 108 2.23 10.24 17.09
CA SER A 108 1.52 11.09 18.07
C SER A 108 0.22 10.47 18.57
N VAL A 109 -0.46 9.65 17.76
CA VAL A 109 -1.72 9.00 18.14
C VAL A 109 -1.45 7.66 18.84
N PHE A 110 -0.45 6.91 18.37
CA PHE A 110 -0.10 5.57 18.85
C PHE A 110 1.37 5.50 19.28
N PRO A 111 1.77 6.21 20.35
CA PRO A 111 3.19 6.36 20.73
C PRO A 111 3.88 5.06 21.16
N GLN A 112 3.12 4.05 21.55
CA GLN A 112 3.64 2.75 21.98
C GLN A 112 3.66 1.70 20.85
N LYS A 113 3.23 2.05 19.63
CA LYS A 113 3.13 1.08 18.54
C LYS A 113 4.46 0.91 17.81
N GLU A 114 5.16 -0.17 18.12
CA GLU A 114 6.48 -0.49 17.56
C GLU A 114 6.42 -1.34 16.29
N ARG A 115 5.37 -2.17 16.16
CA ARG A 115 5.10 -2.99 14.98
C ARG A 115 3.77 -2.58 14.37
N LEU A 116 3.78 -2.43 13.06
CA LEU A 116 2.67 -1.97 12.26
C LEU A 116 2.04 -3.17 11.55
N ASP A 117 0.74 -3.30 11.70
CA ASP A 117 -0.08 -4.17 10.87
C ASP A 117 -0.46 -3.46 9.55
N PHE A 118 -1.20 -4.16 8.68
CA PHE A 118 -1.59 -3.59 7.40
C PHE A 118 -2.51 -2.38 7.55
N ASP A 119 -3.39 -2.36 8.55
CA ASP A 119 -4.32 -1.25 8.76
C ASP A 119 -3.59 0.00 9.27
N ASP A 120 -2.52 -0.17 10.04
CA ASP A 120 -1.62 0.92 10.41
C ASP A 120 -0.96 1.55 9.18
N VAL A 121 -0.36 0.71 8.32
CA VAL A 121 0.30 1.17 7.10
C VAL A 121 -0.70 1.81 6.14
N PHE A 122 -1.87 1.19 6.00
CA PHE A 122 -2.97 1.70 5.18
C PHE A 122 -3.50 3.04 5.68
N SER A 123 -3.76 3.18 6.97
CA SER A 123 -4.24 4.45 7.55
C SER A 123 -3.21 5.57 7.39
N MET A 124 -1.92 5.29 7.57
CA MET A 124 -0.85 6.25 7.26
C MET A 124 -0.79 6.62 5.79
N TYR A 125 -0.98 5.65 4.88
CA TYR A 125 -0.98 5.87 3.44
C TYR A 125 -2.13 6.80 2.99
N VAL A 126 -3.35 6.55 3.51
CA VAL A 126 -4.51 7.42 3.26
C VAL A 126 -4.24 8.83 3.76
N VAL A 127 -3.75 8.97 4.99
CA VAL A 127 -3.45 10.28 5.57
C VAL A 127 -2.35 11.01 4.82
N ASP A 128 -1.30 10.33 4.36
CA ASP A 128 -0.25 10.96 3.56
C ASP A 128 -0.80 11.63 2.29
N HIS A 129 -1.74 10.96 1.60
CA HIS A 129 -2.36 11.52 0.41
C HIS A 129 -3.29 12.68 0.74
N LEU A 130 -4.10 12.53 1.80
CA LEU A 130 -4.98 13.60 2.28
C LEU A 130 -4.18 14.85 2.66
N MET A 131 -3.05 14.71 3.34
CA MET A 131 -2.21 15.84 3.75
C MET A 131 -1.53 16.58 2.59
N ARG A 132 -1.58 16.05 1.35
CA ARG A 132 -1.13 16.77 0.14
C ARG A 132 -2.18 17.75 -0.38
N LEU A 133 -3.44 17.62 0.06
CA LEU A 133 -4.52 18.52 -0.29
C LEU A 133 -4.46 19.77 0.59
N SER A 134 -4.91 20.91 0.05
CA SER A 134 -5.06 22.13 0.82
C SER A 134 -6.16 22.00 1.86
N GLY A 135 -5.97 22.58 3.05
CA GLY A 135 -7.00 22.62 4.09
C GLY A 135 -7.02 21.40 5.04
N ILE A 136 -6.07 20.47 4.89
CA ILE A 136 -5.87 19.35 5.80
C ILE A 136 -4.62 19.60 6.65
N TYR A 137 -4.81 19.62 7.96
CA TYR A 137 -3.76 19.90 8.93
C TYR A 137 -3.39 18.65 9.73
N LEU A 138 -2.31 18.74 10.52
CA LEU A 138 -1.83 17.63 11.33
C LEU A 138 -2.89 17.09 12.30
N GLU A 139 -3.75 17.95 12.86
CA GLU A 139 -4.80 17.50 13.78
C GLU A 139 -5.93 16.77 13.05
N ASP A 140 -6.24 17.16 11.81
CA ASP A 140 -7.20 16.44 10.96
C ASP A 140 -6.66 15.05 10.64
N ALA A 141 -5.38 14.96 10.25
CA ALA A 141 -4.69 13.70 10.02
C ALA A 141 -4.78 12.75 11.22
N LYS A 142 -4.54 13.25 12.44
CA LYS A 142 -4.67 12.44 13.67
C LYS A 142 -6.10 11.94 13.90
N GLN A 143 -7.10 12.76 13.62
CA GLN A 143 -8.51 12.36 13.75
C GLN A 143 -8.86 11.28 12.72
N VAL A 144 -8.43 11.40 11.47
CA VAL A 144 -8.60 10.37 10.43
C VAL A 144 -7.96 9.06 10.88
N LEU A 145 -6.72 9.08 11.39
CA LEU A 145 -6.04 7.87 11.88
C LEU A 145 -6.83 7.16 12.98
N ARG A 146 -7.29 7.91 13.99
CA ARG A 146 -8.11 7.34 15.07
C ARG A 146 -9.40 6.73 14.54
N MET A 147 -10.06 7.39 13.59
CA MET A 147 -11.30 6.92 13.01
C MET A 147 -11.10 5.65 12.18
N LEU A 148 -10.14 5.64 11.25
CA LEU A 148 -9.87 4.49 10.39
C LEU A 148 -9.51 3.27 11.22
N LEU A 149 -8.58 3.39 12.16
CA LEU A 149 -8.16 2.25 12.98
C LEU A 149 -9.23 1.79 13.97
N LYS A 150 -10.12 2.68 14.43
CA LYS A 150 -11.27 2.29 15.26
C LYS A 150 -12.30 1.49 14.46
N TYR A 151 -12.65 1.96 13.26
CA TYR A 151 -13.81 1.43 12.53
C TYR A 151 -13.46 0.35 11.52
N LEU A 152 -12.25 0.35 10.95
CA LEU A 152 -11.86 -0.67 9.97
C LEU A 152 -11.28 -1.92 10.60
N SER A 153 -10.68 -1.84 11.79
CA SER A 153 -10.11 -3.01 12.50
C SER A 153 -11.13 -4.11 12.84
N SER A 154 -12.43 -3.79 12.77
CA SER A 154 -13.54 -4.72 13.05
C SER A 154 -14.38 -5.07 11.81
N LYS A 155 -13.93 -4.67 10.61
CA LYS A 155 -14.68 -4.85 9.36
C LYS A 155 -13.92 -5.74 8.39
N ASP A 156 -14.65 -6.60 7.69
CA ASP A 156 -14.08 -7.51 6.69
C ASP A 156 -13.83 -6.83 5.33
N SER A 157 -14.46 -5.68 5.07
CA SER A 157 -14.31 -4.92 3.83
C SER A 157 -13.97 -3.44 4.08
N LYS A 158 -13.28 -2.82 3.12
CA LYS A 158 -12.96 -1.39 3.07
C LYS A 158 -13.77 -0.64 2.00
N GLU A 159 -14.96 -1.15 1.68
CA GLU A 159 -15.92 -0.51 0.75
C GLU A 159 -16.60 0.69 1.42
N TYR A 160 -15.79 1.69 1.79
CA TYR A 160 -16.24 2.92 2.39
C TYR A 160 -15.61 4.11 1.67
N GLN A 161 -16.39 5.17 1.55
CA GLN A 161 -15.88 6.49 1.20
C GLN A 161 -15.61 7.28 2.49
N LEU A 162 -14.36 7.73 2.65
CA LEU A 162 -13.98 8.69 3.66
C LEU A 162 -14.26 10.09 3.14
N ILE A 163 -15.02 10.88 3.88
CA ILE A 163 -15.35 12.26 3.55
C ILE A 163 -14.93 13.17 4.70
N LEU A 164 -14.13 14.18 4.37
CA LEU A 164 -13.73 15.24 5.27
C LEU A 164 -14.50 16.50 4.89
N LEU A 165 -15.26 17.01 5.85
CA LEU A 165 -16.10 18.19 5.72
C LEU A 165 -15.58 19.29 6.64
N ARG A 166 -15.89 20.54 6.32
CA ARG A 166 -15.63 21.68 7.18
C ARG A 166 -16.86 22.57 7.23
N LYS A 167 -17.32 22.86 8.45
CA LYS A 167 -18.40 23.81 8.70
C LYS A 167 -17.92 24.85 9.68
N MET A 168 -17.94 26.12 9.28
CA MET A 168 -17.48 27.24 10.11
C MET A 168 -16.07 27.01 10.69
N GLY A 169 -15.18 26.38 9.92
CA GLY A 169 -13.81 26.04 10.35
C GLY A 169 -13.68 24.77 11.19
N VAL A 170 -14.78 24.15 11.61
CA VAL A 170 -14.76 22.90 12.39
C VAL A 170 -14.72 21.70 11.44
N PRO A 171 -13.73 20.80 11.55
CA PRO A 171 -13.66 19.60 10.74
C PRO A 171 -14.70 18.57 11.21
N LEU A 172 -15.34 17.90 10.26
CA LEU A 172 -16.20 16.75 10.47
C LEU A 172 -15.75 15.63 9.53
N MET A 173 -15.76 14.39 10.02
CA MET A 173 -15.29 13.23 9.25
C MET A 173 -16.32 12.11 9.31
N MET A 174 -16.55 11.46 8.19
CA MET A 174 -17.47 10.34 8.10
C MET A 174 -16.95 9.26 7.16
N LEU A 175 -17.29 8.02 7.49
CA LEU A 175 -17.16 6.86 6.62
C LEU A 175 -18.56 6.49 6.14
N VAL A 176 -18.75 6.44 4.83
CA VAL A 176 -20.03 6.12 4.21
C VAL A 176 -19.88 4.84 3.42
N SER A 177 -20.78 3.89 3.64
CA SER A 177 -20.89 2.67 2.83
C SER A 177 -21.97 2.86 1.77
N GLY A 178 -21.70 2.43 0.53
CA GLY A 178 -22.61 2.55 -0.59
C GLY A 178 -22.35 3.76 -1.48
N GLU A 179 -23.20 3.95 -2.48
CA GLU A 179 -23.06 4.98 -3.54
C GLU A 179 -24.17 6.05 -3.46
N ASP A 180 -24.88 6.12 -2.34
CA ASP A 180 -25.96 7.08 -2.16
C ASP A 180 -25.43 8.53 -2.10
N GLU A 181 -26.21 9.46 -2.64
CA GLU A 181 -25.91 10.89 -2.58
C GLU A 181 -26.00 11.42 -1.14
N ILE A 182 -24.98 12.17 -0.71
CA ILE A 182 -24.94 12.81 0.60
C ILE A 182 -25.26 14.28 0.43
N LEU A 183 -26.45 14.68 0.90
CA LEU A 183 -26.88 16.07 0.91
C LEU A 183 -26.32 16.77 2.16
N LEU A 184 -25.62 17.87 1.94
CA LEU A 184 -24.99 18.67 3.00
C LEU A 184 -25.82 19.90 3.30
N GLU A 185 -25.78 20.34 4.56
CA GLU A 185 -26.39 21.61 4.97
C GLU A 185 -25.63 22.81 4.38
N GLU A 186 -26.30 23.95 4.30
CA GLU A 186 -25.71 25.20 3.79
C GLU A 186 -24.41 25.56 4.53
N ASN A 187 -23.46 26.14 3.79
CA ASN A 187 -22.13 26.56 4.29
C ASN A 187 -21.27 25.39 4.83
N THR A 188 -21.48 24.17 4.32
CA THR A 188 -20.59 23.03 4.53
C THR A 188 -19.72 22.81 3.31
N GLU A 189 -18.41 22.75 3.51
CA GLU A 189 -17.44 22.51 2.45
C GLU A 189 -16.92 21.07 2.52
N VAL A 190 -16.84 20.40 1.37
CA VAL A 190 -16.13 19.13 1.23
C VAL A 190 -14.66 19.42 1.00
N ILE A 191 -13.81 19.06 1.97
CA ILE A 191 -12.37 19.28 1.92
C ILE A 191 -11.67 18.13 1.18
N ALA A 192 -12.12 16.89 1.41
CA ALA A 192 -11.57 15.73 0.71
C ALA A 192 -12.54 14.55 0.69
N CYS A 193 -12.44 13.74 -0.36
CA CYS A 193 -13.07 12.44 -0.48
C CYS A 193 -12.00 11.40 -0.82
N ALA A 194 -12.06 10.22 -0.19
CA ALA A 194 -11.18 9.10 -0.48
C ALA A 194 -11.96 7.80 -0.52
N ASN A 195 -11.92 7.11 -1.66
CA ASN A 195 -12.45 5.75 -1.80
C ASN A 195 -11.45 4.76 -1.17
N LEU A 196 -11.78 4.19 -0.02
CA LEU A 196 -10.83 3.37 0.72
C LEU A 196 -10.47 2.07 0.00
N ALA A 197 -11.35 1.53 -0.85
CA ALA A 197 -11.05 0.34 -1.65
C ALA A 197 -9.99 0.65 -2.73
N GLU A 198 -10.14 1.78 -3.44
CA GLU A 198 -9.14 2.22 -4.43
C GLU A 198 -7.78 2.51 -3.78
N PHE A 199 -7.79 3.15 -2.60
CA PHE A 199 -6.57 3.37 -1.83
C PHE A 199 -5.92 2.06 -1.37
N GLU A 200 -6.72 1.06 -1.01
CA GLU A 200 -6.21 -0.22 -0.56
C GLU A 200 -5.56 -0.97 -1.73
N ASP A 201 -6.21 -0.96 -2.90
CA ASP A 201 -5.67 -1.58 -4.11
C ASP A 201 -4.41 -0.86 -4.58
N ALA A 202 -4.38 0.47 -4.58
CA ALA A 202 -3.19 1.26 -4.89
C ALA A 202 -2.03 0.96 -3.93
N LEU A 203 -2.32 0.85 -2.63
CA LEU A 203 -1.31 0.50 -1.63
C LEU A 203 -0.80 -0.92 -1.84
N LYS A 204 -1.68 -1.89 -2.08
CA LYS A 204 -1.31 -3.27 -2.39
C LYS A 204 -0.43 -3.30 -3.63
N ASP A 205 -0.80 -2.59 -4.68
CA ASP A 205 0.00 -2.50 -5.90
C ASP A 205 1.36 -1.89 -5.61
N GLN A 206 1.45 -0.80 -4.83
CA GLN A 206 2.72 -0.21 -4.45
C GLN A 206 3.58 -1.12 -3.56
N LEU A 207 2.94 -1.90 -2.69
CA LEU A 207 3.56 -2.95 -1.86
C LEU A 207 3.87 -4.21 -2.64
N ILE A 208 3.42 -4.36 -3.89
CA ILE A 208 3.66 -5.52 -4.75
C ILE A 208 4.60 -5.17 -5.92
N SER A 209 4.63 -3.91 -6.36
CA SER A 209 5.61 -3.31 -7.27
C SER A 209 6.94 -3.01 -6.59
#